data_AF-A0A9X1N2U4-F1
#
_entry.id   AF-A0A9X1N2U4-F1
#
_cell.length_a   1.000
_cell.length_b   1.000
_cell.length_c   1.000
_cell.angle_alpha   90.00
_cell.angle_beta   90.00
_cell.angle_gamma   90.00
#
_symmetry.space_group_name_H-M   'P 1'
#
loop_
_entity.id
_entity.type
_entity.pdbx_description
1 polymer ?
#
loop_
_entity_poly.entity_id
_entity_poly.type
_entity_poly.pdbx_seq_one_letter_code
_entity_poly.pdbx_strand_id
1 'polypeptide(L)'
;MATIRQLSSGNWNAQVRVQGKPAQSKTFPTEEAAQQWARQQEALTKEHKSHTIYSLGMSYCQARLLGRGSHKHALQIVEHLAKAFPQPIQDI
;
A
#
# COMPACT_ATOMS: atom_id res chain seq x y z
N MET A 1 1.26 -12.73 -1.41
CA MET A 1 1.16 -13.76 -2.45
C MET A 1 0.09 -14.75 -2.03
N ALA A 2 -1.01 -14.79 -2.77
CA ALA A 2 -2.10 -15.73 -2.53
C ALA A 2 -1.75 -17.13 -3.03
N THR A 3 -2.13 -18.16 -2.28
CA THR A 3 -2.04 -19.57 -2.66
C THR A 3 -3.44 -20.09 -2.94
N ILE A 4 -3.66 -20.65 -4.12
CA ILE A 4 -4.93 -21.25 -4.52
C ILE A 4 -4.71 -22.75 -4.69
N ARG A 5 -5.53 -23.56 -4.03
CA ARG A 5 -5.45 -25.02 -4.10
C ARG A 5 -6.84 -25.64 -4.24
N GLN A 6 -6.95 -26.71 -5.03
CA GLN A 6 -8.16 -27.51 -5.09
C GLN A 6 -8.17 -28.51 -3.92
N LEU A 7 -9.33 -28.65 -3.27
CA LEU A 7 -9.57 -29.61 -2.20
C LEU A 7 -10.10 -30.93 -2.80
N SER A 8 -9.93 -32.03 -2.06
CA SER A 8 -10.47 -33.35 -2.43
C SER A 8 -12.00 -33.38 -2.59
N SER A 9 -12.70 -32.38 -2.04
CA SER A 9 -14.14 -32.18 -2.19
C SER A 9 -14.54 -31.47 -3.49
N GLY A 10 -13.58 -31.13 -4.37
CA GLY A 10 -13.82 -30.37 -5.60
C GLY A 10 -13.88 -28.84 -5.41
N ASN A 11 -13.92 -28.36 -4.16
CA ASN A 11 -13.91 -26.93 -3.84
C ASN A 11 -12.50 -26.33 -3.93
N TRP A 12 -12.42 -25.02 -4.17
CA TRP A 12 -11.20 -24.23 -4.27
C TRP A 12 -10.93 -23.45 -3.00
N ASN A 13 -9.76 -23.63 -2.41
CA ASN A 13 -9.31 -22.88 -1.24
C ASN A 13 -8.32 -21.79 -1.67
N ALA A 14 -8.64 -20.54 -1.38
CA ALA A 14 -7.73 -19.41 -1.50
C ALA A 14 -7.18 -19.04 -0.12
N GLN A 15 -5.86 -18.92 0.00
CA GLN A 15 -5.16 -18.46 1.19
C GLN A 15 -4.32 -17.22 0.86
N VAL A 16 -4.56 -16.12 1.55
CA VAL A 16 -3.79 -14.88 1.40
C VAL A 16 -2.95 -14.66 2.65
N ARG A 17 -1.63 -14.55 2.44
CA ARG A 17 -0.65 -14.25 3.50
C ARG A 17 -0.09 -12.85 3.28
N VAL A 18 -0.14 -12.06 4.35
CA VAL A 18 0.30 -10.67 4.40
C VAL A 18 1.29 -10.54 5.54
N GLN A 19 2.44 -9.91 5.29
CA GLN A 19 3.44 -9.69 6.34
C GLN A 19 2.84 -8.81 7.44
N GLY A 20 2.82 -9.31 8.68
CA GLY A 20 2.28 -8.59 9.84
C GLY A 20 0.77 -8.73 10.09
N LYS A 21 0.03 -9.51 9.29
CA LYS A 21 -1.40 -9.84 9.54
C LYS A 21 -1.62 -11.37 9.58
N PRO A 22 -2.64 -11.85 10.30
CA PRO A 22 -2.97 -13.28 10.32
C PRO A 22 -3.33 -13.78 8.91
N ALA A 23 -2.97 -15.03 8.60
CA ALA A 23 -3.30 -15.64 7.33
C ALA A 23 -4.83 -15.76 7.18
N GLN A 24 -5.37 -15.25 6.07
CA GLN A 24 -6.79 -15.38 5.75
C GLN A 24 -6.98 -16.49 4.73
N SER A 25 -7.96 -17.36 4.96
CA SER A 25 -8.30 -18.42 4.02
C SER A 25 -9.80 -18.54 3.85
N LYS A 26 -10.25 -18.76 2.62
CA LYS A 26 -11.66 -18.96 2.30
C LYS A 26 -11.82 -20.03 1.22
N THR A 27 -12.91 -20.78 1.28
CA THR A 27 -13.24 -21.84 0.33
C THR A 27 -14.37 -21.39 -0.60
N PHE A 28 -14.25 -21.74 -1.87
CA PHE A 28 -15.15 -21.36 -2.95
C PHE A 28 -15.48 -22.58 -3.82
N PRO A 29 -16.64 -22.63 -4.48
CA PRO A 29 -16.98 -23.72 -5.38
C PRO A 29 -16.19 -23.68 -6.70
N THR A 30 -15.78 -22.49 -7.16
CA THR A 30 -15.12 -22.29 -8.46
C THR A 30 -13.74 -21.65 -8.29
N GLU A 31 -12.84 -21.93 -9.25
CA GLU A 31 -11.50 -21.36 -9.28
C GLU A 31 -11.55 -19.85 -9.49
N GLU A 32 -12.42 -19.36 -10.37
CA GLU A 32 -12.49 -17.93 -10.67
C GLU A 32 -12.92 -17.12 -9.45
N ALA A 33 -13.85 -17.64 -8.63
CA ALA A 33 -14.27 -17.00 -7.40
C ALA A 33 -13.13 -16.95 -6.36
N ALA A 34 -12.35 -18.03 -6.26
CA ALA A 34 -11.18 -18.08 -5.39
C ALA A 34 -10.10 -17.07 -5.84
N GLN A 35 -9.85 -16.96 -7.14
CA GLN A 35 -8.91 -16.00 -7.72
C GLN A 35 -9.38 -14.55 -7.56
N GLN A 36 -10.65 -14.25 -7.79
CA GLN A 36 -11.21 -12.90 -7.61
C GLN A 36 -11.11 -12.46 -6.15
N TRP A 37 -11.47 -13.33 -5.20
CA TRP A 37 -11.34 -13.02 -3.78
C TRP A 37 -9.88 -12.80 -3.36
N ALA A 38 -8.96 -13.66 -3.83
CA ALA A 38 -7.54 -13.50 -3.58
C ALA A 38 -7.02 -12.14 -4.08
N ARG A 39 -7.38 -11.75 -5.31
CA ARG A 39 -7.03 -10.44 -5.89
C ARG A 39 -7.59 -9.28 -5.08
N GLN A 40 -8.84 -9.36 -4.64
CA GLN A 40 -9.46 -8.33 -3.79
C GLN A 40 -8.72 -8.19 -2.46
N GLN A 41 -8.34 -9.30 -1.82
CA GLN A 41 -7.61 -9.26 -0.55
C GLN A 41 -6.17 -8.75 -0.72
N GLU A 42 -5.49 -9.09 -1.82
CA GLU A 42 -4.18 -8.52 -2.13
C GLU A 42 -4.28 -7.02 -2.44
N ALA A 43 -5.33 -6.56 -3.13
CA ALA A 43 -5.57 -5.13 -3.38
C ALA A 43 -5.89 -4.35 -2.10
N LEU A 44 -6.69 -4.91 -1.18
CA LEU A 44 -6.97 -4.31 0.13
C LEU A 44 -5.73 -4.28 1.03
N THR A 45 -4.84 -5.26 0.85
CA THR A 45 -3.60 -5.36 1.63
C THR A 45 -2.53 -4.39 1.13
N LYS A 46 -2.45 -4.20 -0.19
CA LYS A 46 -1.65 -3.13 -0.77
C LYS A 46 -2.37 -1.82 -0.48
N GLU A 47 -2.22 -1.32 0.75
CA GLU A 47 -2.37 0.11 0.98
C GLU A 47 -1.27 0.79 0.16
N HIS A 48 -1.56 1.06 -1.11
CA HIS A 48 -0.85 2.03 -1.89
C HIS A 48 -1.12 3.36 -1.20
N LYS A 49 -0.30 3.69 -0.20
CA LYS A 49 -0.32 5.01 0.40
C LYS A 49 0.16 5.96 -0.68
N SER A 50 -0.81 6.53 -1.39
CA SER A 50 -0.58 7.57 -2.37
C SER A 50 0.06 8.76 -1.64
N HIS A 51 1.37 8.85 -1.76
CA HIS A 51 2.14 9.93 -1.16
C HIS A 51 2.28 11.08 -2.16
N THR A 52 2.10 12.31 -1.70
CA THR A 52 2.39 13.51 -2.47
C THR A 52 3.80 13.98 -2.13
N ILE A 53 4.41 14.80 -2.99
CA ILE A 53 5.69 15.44 -2.65
C ILE A 53 5.56 16.23 -1.34
N TYR A 54 4.39 16.85 -1.11
CA TYR A 54 4.08 17.52 0.15
C TYR A 54 4.15 16.57 1.35
N SER A 55 3.44 15.44 1.33
CA SER A 55 3.39 14.55 2.50
C SER A 55 4.74 13.93 2.82
N LEU A 56 5.54 13.59 1.80
CA LEU A 56 6.92 13.11 2.00
C LEU A 56 7.85 14.21 2.50
N GLY A 57 7.79 15.39 1.89
CA GLY A 57 8.62 16.54 2.25
C GLY A 57 8.37 16.99 3.69
N MET A 58 7.11 17.05 4.10
CA MET A 58 6.73 17.35 5.48
C MET A 58 7.24 16.30 6.47
N SER A 59 7.09 15.02 6.14
CA SER A 59 7.62 13.91 6.96
C SER A 59 9.14 14.02 7.15
N TYR A 60 9.89 14.30 6.08
CA TYR A 60 11.34 14.51 6.16
C TYR A 60 11.72 15.73 7.02
N CYS A 61 11.05 16.87 6.80
CA CYS A 61 11.29 18.10 7.57
C CYS A 61 11.07 17.85 9.07
N GLN A 62 9.96 17.18 9.42
CA GLN A 62 9.61 16.89 10.80
C GLN A 62 10.55 15.84 11.44
N ALA A 63 10.87 14.75 10.74
CA ALA A 63 11.67 13.67 11.29
C ALA A 63 13.17 14.00 11.37
N ARG A 64 13.69 14.82 10.44
CA ARG A 64 15.14 15.00 10.28
C ARG A 64 15.65 16.41 10.49
N LEU A 65 14.83 17.43 10.23
CA LEU A 65 15.25 18.83 10.27
C LEU A 65 14.68 19.62 11.45
N LEU A 66 13.76 19.04 12.24
CA LEU A 66 13.23 19.70 13.42
C LEU A 66 14.37 20.15 14.36
N GLY A 67 14.36 21.44 14.73
CA GLY A 67 15.40 22.05 15.56
C GLY A 67 16.67 22.47 14.81
N ARG A 68 16.79 22.24 13.49
CA ARG A 68 17.92 22.69 12.67
C ARG A 68 17.61 24.00 11.95
N GLY A 69 18.63 24.83 11.74
CA GLY A 69 18.49 26.11 11.03
C GLY A 69 18.00 25.95 9.57
N SER A 70 18.26 24.81 8.94
CA SER A 70 17.80 24.51 7.57
C SER A 70 16.32 24.16 7.47
N HIS A 71 15.61 23.97 8.60
CA HIS A 71 14.21 23.55 8.62
C HIS A 71 13.29 24.50 7.85
N LYS A 72 13.41 25.81 8.12
CA LYS A 72 12.55 26.84 7.50
C LYS A 72 12.75 26.90 5.99
N HIS A 73 13.99 26.79 5.52
CA HIS A 73 14.31 26.80 4.10
C HIS A 73 13.80 25.54 3.40
N ALA A 74 13.97 24.37 4.02
CA ALA A 74 13.44 23.11 3.48
C ALA A 74 11.91 23.12 3.36
N LEU A 75 11.19 23.70 4.33
CA LEU A 75 9.73 23.87 4.24
C LEU A 75 9.32 24.71 3.01
N GLN A 76 10.01 25.82 2.75
CA GLN A 76 9.71 26.66 1.57
C GLN A 76 9.92 25.89 0.25
N ILE A 77 10.95 25.05 0.17
CA ILE A 77 11.17 24.19 -1.00
C ILE A 77 10.03 23.19 -1.15
N VAL A 78 9.63 22.52 -0.07
CA VAL A 78 8.51 21.56 -0.08
C VAL A 78 7.21 22.23 -0.51
N GLU A 79 6.93 23.43 -0.03
CA GLU A 79 5.74 24.20 -0.43
C GLU A 79 5.76 24.56 -1.92
N HIS A 80 6.90 24.99 -2.46
CA HIS A 80 7.02 25.28 -3.88
C HIS A 80 6.83 24.02 -4.74
N LEU A 81 7.44 22.90 -4.35
CA LEU A 81 7.28 21.64 -5.06
C LEU A 81 5.84 21.12 -4.99
N ALA A 82 5.17 21.27 -3.84
CA ALA A 82 3.78 20.88 -3.68
C ALA A 82 2.83 21.69 -4.59
N LYS A 83 3.13 22.98 -4.81
CA LYS A 83 2.38 23.82 -5.77
C LYS A 83 2.60 23.38 -7.21
N ALA A 84 3.83 23.01 -7.58
CA ALA A 84 4.16 22.56 -8.93
C ALA A 84 3.64 21.14 -9.23
N PHE A 85 3.58 20.27 -8.21
CA PHE A 85 3.21 18.87 -8.32
C PHE A 85 2.20 18.48 -7.23
N PRO A 86 0.93 18.91 -7.36
CA PRO A 86 -0.10 18.61 -6.37
C PRO A 86 -0.55 17.14 -6.40
N GLN A 87 -0.33 16.44 -7.51
CA GLN A 87 -0.73 15.05 -7.68
C GLN A 87 0.07 14.09 -6.79
N PRO A 88 -0.52 12.94 -6.41
CA PRO A 88 0.22 11.86 -5.81
C PRO A 88 1.32 11.35 -6.74
N ILE A 89 2.45 10.94 -6.14
CA ILE A 89 3.49 10.20 -6.84
C ILE A 89 2.87 8.84 -7.16
N GLN A 90 2.71 8.56 -8.45
CA GLN A 90 2.30 7.24 -8.92
C GLN A 90 3.46 6.26 -8.67
N ASP A 91 3.15 5.01 -8.31
CA ASP A 91 4.15 3.95 -8.16
C ASP A 91 5.12 3.96 -9.36
N ILE A 92 6.43 4.05 -9.07
CA ILE A 92 7.53 3.96 -10.06
C ILE A 92 7.88 2.48 -10.25
#